data_AF-A0A9R0URB6-F1
#
_entry.id   AF-A0A9R0URB6-F1
#
_cell.length_a   1.000
_cell.length_b   1.000
_cell.length_c   1.000
_cell.angle_alpha   90.00
_cell.angle_beta   90.00
_cell.angle_gamma   90.00
#
_symmetry.space_group_name_H-M   'P 1'
#
loop_
_entity.id
_entity.type
_entity.pdbx_description
1 polymer ?
#
loop_
_entity_poly.entity_id
_entity_poly.type
_entity_poly.pdbx_seq_one_letter_code
_entity_poly.pdbx_strand_id
1 'polypeptide(L)'
;MMAHLVEDVKFSVMTGTYDIIDMVEDDLVTSARNFMLFFDACPSEFGGLTALDLENLRFGESDISNVLITCKRLKRLRLYNCDSGDCSTLPVEHSHLSELSIVHCSLERVMLNWLPQLTRMVFEGWLQFQDPLFIGHVPLLEAVSLTNLSLSYHKMVKLSEFLSGSSVRDLKLRFCSEKIWVQPECPTQCLASVFRQLRFLNIVDLPEGYDLTWTMYFLEAAPLLKELYITVWDHECKMEMDEEKRKEESYSENKGVEWDSAAADFQHHSLVTLVMFGFESEDCFVSYVRRVLAAAVNLEDVFLCCGLECDNCPDKKPGRYPWTKRQRISLKKRMTAGIESFAIFTMLLT
;
A
#
# COMPACT_ATOMS: atom_id res chain seq x y z
N MET A 1 33.96 -15.26 29.45
CA MET A 1 33.68 -14.94 28.03
C MET A 1 32.37 -14.20 27.98
N MET A 2 32.39 -12.88 27.75
CA MET A 2 31.17 -12.16 27.42
C MET A 2 30.82 -12.50 25.98
N ALA A 3 29.74 -13.27 25.79
CA ALA A 3 29.14 -13.42 24.47
C ALA A 3 28.57 -12.04 24.11
N HIS A 4 29.23 -11.34 23.18
CA HIS A 4 28.63 -10.20 22.53
C HIS A 4 27.36 -10.70 21.84
N LEU A 5 26.20 -10.35 22.39
CA LEU A 5 24.91 -10.54 21.73
C LEU A 5 24.98 -9.69 20.48
N VAL A 6 25.17 -10.32 19.32
CA VAL A 6 24.96 -9.63 18.04
C VAL A 6 23.47 -9.29 18.00
N GLU A 7 23.16 -8.01 18.21
CA GLU A 7 21.78 -7.54 18.37
C GLU A 7 20.98 -7.63 17.07
N ASP A 8 21.68 -7.57 15.93
CA ASP A 8 21.10 -7.74 14.61
C ASP A 8 21.95 -8.66 13.73
N VAL A 9 21.41 -9.83 13.41
CA VAL A 9 22.00 -10.77 12.47
C VAL A 9 21.06 -10.90 11.29
N LYS A 10 21.51 -10.46 10.12
CA LYS A 10 20.76 -10.47 8.87
C LYS A 10 21.34 -11.52 7.91
N PHE A 11 20.47 -12.32 7.32
CA PHE A 11 20.80 -13.17 6.18
C PHE A 11 19.93 -12.78 4.98
N SER A 12 20.53 -12.78 3.79
CA SER A 12 19.84 -12.43 2.55
C SER A 12 20.19 -13.41 1.46
N VAL A 13 19.17 -13.97 0.81
CA VAL A 13 19.30 -14.64 -0.48
C VAL A 13 18.88 -13.64 -1.55
N MET A 14 19.82 -13.30 -2.43
CA MET A 14 19.57 -12.43 -3.57
C MET A 14 19.98 -13.20 -4.82
N THR A 15 19.07 -13.34 -5.78
CA THR A 15 19.45 -13.82 -7.11
C THR A 15 19.76 -12.59 -7.97
N GLY A 16 20.78 -12.65 -8.81
CA GLY A 16 21.22 -11.50 -9.62
C GLY A 16 20.28 -11.10 -10.77
N THR A 17 19.06 -11.65 -10.80
CA THR A 17 18.07 -11.47 -11.87
C THR A 17 16.92 -10.65 -11.31
N TYR A 18 16.73 -9.45 -11.86
CA TYR A 18 15.75 -8.49 -11.36
C TYR A 18 14.40 -8.54 -12.08
N ASP A 19 14.37 -9.09 -13.29
CA ASP A 19 13.14 -9.22 -14.08
C ASP A 19 12.51 -10.60 -13.83
N ILE A 20 11.40 -10.60 -13.09
CA ILE A 20 10.64 -11.81 -12.71
C ILE A 20 10.18 -12.58 -13.96
N ILE A 21 9.92 -11.88 -15.06
CA ILE A 21 9.40 -12.42 -16.33
C ILE A 21 10.39 -13.37 -17.00
N ASP A 22 11.70 -13.15 -16.81
CA ASP A 22 12.75 -13.96 -17.43
C ASP A 22 13.16 -15.18 -16.59
N MET A 23 12.52 -15.39 -15.42
CA MET A 23 12.89 -16.47 -14.52
C MET A 23 12.25 -17.80 -14.91
N VAL A 24 13.10 -18.81 -15.11
CA VAL A 24 12.65 -20.20 -15.34
C VAL A 24 12.23 -20.80 -14.01
N GLU A 25 11.04 -21.41 -13.94
CA GLU A 25 10.52 -22.01 -12.69
C GLU A 25 11.49 -23.03 -12.06
N ASP A 26 12.17 -23.83 -12.89
CA ASP A 26 13.18 -24.80 -12.45
C ASP A 26 14.35 -24.14 -11.70
N ASP A 27 14.71 -22.90 -12.05
CA ASP A 27 15.76 -22.15 -11.37
C ASP A 27 15.31 -21.68 -9.99
N LEU A 28 14.04 -21.28 -9.83
CA LEU A 28 13.45 -20.90 -8.54
C LEU A 28 13.42 -22.10 -7.57
N VAL A 29 13.04 -23.28 -8.09
CA VAL A 29 13.01 -24.53 -7.32
C VAL A 29 14.43 -24.96 -6.94
N THR A 30 15.38 -24.88 -7.88
CA THR A 30 16.78 -25.23 -7.63
C THR A 30 17.41 -24.30 -6.59
N SER A 31 17.12 -23.00 -6.68
CA SER A 31 17.58 -21.99 -5.73
C SER A 31 17.02 -22.24 -4.32
N ALA A 32 15.72 -22.53 -4.21
CA ALA A 32 15.09 -22.89 -2.95
C ALA A 32 15.70 -24.16 -2.33
N ARG A 33 15.93 -25.20 -3.13
CA ARG A 33 16.59 -26.45 -2.67
C ARG A 33 17.99 -26.18 -2.15
N ASN A 34 18.79 -25.39 -2.86
CA ASN A 34 20.14 -25.04 -2.43
C ASN A 34 20.13 -24.23 -1.13
N PHE A 35 19.21 -23.29 -0.99
CA PHE A 35 19.00 -22.55 0.26
C PHE A 35 18.63 -23.50 1.41
N MET A 36 17.65 -24.38 1.21
CA MET A 36 17.23 -25.34 2.25
C MET A 36 18.35 -26.31 2.65
N LEU A 37 19.16 -26.79 1.69
CA LEU A 37 20.34 -27.61 2.00
C LEU A 37 21.35 -26.88 2.88
N PHE A 38 21.57 -25.58 2.63
CA PHE A 38 22.44 -24.76 3.48
C PHE A 38 21.79 -24.47 4.85
N PHE A 39 20.49 -24.20 4.86
CA PHE A 39 19.69 -23.96 6.06
C PHE A 39 19.76 -25.15 7.03
N ASP A 40 19.53 -26.35 6.50
CA ASP A 40 19.52 -27.60 7.26
C ASP A 40 20.91 -28.01 7.76
N ALA A 41 21.98 -27.55 7.10
CA ALA A 41 23.35 -27.80 7.53
C ALA A 41 23.77 -26.95 8.75
N CYS A 42 23.11 -25.81 8.99
CA CYS A 42 23.50 -24.84 10.02
C CYS A 42 22.31 -24.29 10.86
N PRO A 43 21.45 -25.15 11.44
CA PRO A 43 20.21 -24.69 12.09
C PRO A 43 20.47 -23.82 13.34
N SER A 44 21.60 -24.02 14.03
CA SER A 44 21.98 -23.20 15.19
C SER A 44 22.26 -21.74 14.83
N GLU A 45 22.91 -21.54 13.69
CA GLU A 45 23.27 -20.23 13.14
C GLU A 45 22.00 -19.50 12.71
N PHE A 46 21.10 -20.19 12.00
CA PHE A 46 19.81 -19.65 11.59
C PHE A 46 18.89 -19.34 12.78
N GLY A 47 18.96 -20.13 13.86
CA GLY A 47 18.20 -19.87 15.09
C GLY A 47 18.54 -18.56 15.80
N GLY A 48 19.70 -17.97 15.50
CA GLY A 48 20.13 -16.67 16.00
C GLY A 48 19.70 -15.47 15.16
N LEU A 49 19.16 -15.68 13.96
CA LEU A 49 18.83 -14.58 13.02
C LEU A 49 17.74 -13.66 13.56
N THR A 50 17.90 -12.37 13.29
CA THR A 50 16.90 -11.34 13.58
C THR A 50 16.24 -10.78 12.32
N ALA A 51 16.89 -10.91 11.15
CA ALA A 51 16.33 -10.51 9.88
C ALA A 51 16.65 -11.52 8.78
N LEU A 52 15.64 -11.83 7.95
CA LEU A 52 15.76 -12.74 6.83
C LEU A 52 15.10 -12.13 5.60
N ASP A 53 15.88 -11.95 4.54
CA ASP A 53 15.38 -11.52 3.23
C ASP A 53 15.58 -12.68 2.23
N LEU A 54 14.48 -13.14 1.64
CA LEU A 54 14.44 -14.23 0.69
C LEU A 54 13.91 -13.70 -0.64
N GLU A 55 14.62 -14.00 -1.71
CA GLU A 55 14.34 -13.50 -3.05
C GLU A 55 14.37 -14.64 -4.06
N ASN A 56 13.32 -14.74 -4.87
CA ASN A 56 13.23 -15.63 -6.02
C ASN A 56 13.42 -17.12 -5.65
N LEU A 57 12.57 -17.63 -4.75
CA LEU A 57 12.62 -19.01 -4.24
C LEU A 57 11.25 -19.69 -4.30
N ARG A 58 11.14 -20.82 -5.00
CA ARG A 58 9.96 -21.69 -5.00
C ARG A 58 10.16 -22.85 -4.02
N PHE A 59 9.62 -22.67 -2.82
CA PHE A 59 9.75 -23.56 -1.67
C PHE A 59 8.88 -24.82 -1.76
N GLY A 60 9.21 -25.85 -0.98
CA GLY A 60 8.27 -26.90 -0.63
C GLY A 60 7.16 -26.37 0.30
N GLU A 61 6.05 -27.11 0.38
CA GLU A 61 4.85 -26.73 1.14
C GLU A 61 5.13 -26.36 2.61
N SER A 62 6.06 -27.04 3.25
CA SER A 62 6.41 -26.82 4.66
C SER A 62 7.62 -25.92 4.90
N ASP A 63 8.38 -25.55 3.86
CA ASP A 63 9.75 -25.04 4.07
C ASP A 63 9.74 -23.67 4.75
N ILE A 64 8.87 -22.75 4.33
CA ILE A 64 8.77 -21.42 4.97
C ILE A 64 8.35 -21.57 6.44
N SER A 65 7.46 -22.51 6.75
CA SER A 65 7.07 -22.81 8.14
C SER A 65 8.25 -23.36 8.95
N ASN A 66 9.05 -24.26 8.36
CA ASN A 66 10.25 -24.81 8.99
C ASN A 66 11.30 -23.72 9.26
N VAL A 67 11.44 -22.77 8.33
CA VAL A 67 12.31 -21.60 8.49
C VAL A 67 11.84 -20.74 9.66
N LEU A 68 10.55 -20.41 9.74
CA LEU A 68 9.97 -19.64 10.84
C LEU A 68 10.15 -20.33 12.20
N ILE A 69 9.94 -21.65 12.28
CA ILE A 69 10.10 -22.44 13.53
C ILE A 69 11.56 -22.44 14.00
N THR A 70 12.50 -22.54 13.06
CA THR A 70 13.93 -22.65 13.37
C THR A 70 14.52 -21.29 13.76
N CYS A 71 14.13 -20.21 13.07
CA CYS A 71 14.62 -18.84 13.27
C CYS A 71 14.01 -18.15 14.52
N LYS A 72 14.23 -18.70 15.71
CA LYS A 72 13.56 -18.33 16.97
C LYS A 72 13.66 -16.85 17.40
N ARG A 73 14.58 -16.06 16.83
CA ARG A 73 14.79 -14.65 17.18
C ARG A 73 14.39 -13.68 16.04
N LEU A 74 13.72 -14.19 15.01
CA LEU A 74 13.38 -13.43 13.81
C LEU A 74 12.43 -12.29 14.14
N LYS A 75 12.86 -11.07 13.81
CA LYS A 75 12.09 -9.83 13.95
C LYS A 75 11.59 -9.31 12.60
N ARG A 76 12.35 -9.54 11.52
CA ARG A 76 12.00 -9.08 10.17
C ARG A 76 12.06 -10.23 9.18
N LEU A 77 10.99 -10.39 8.39
CA LEU A 77 10.94 -11.32 7.27
C LEU A 77 10.52 -10.56 6.01
N ARG A 78 11.33 -10.66 4.96
CA ARG A 78 10.98 -10.23 3.61
C ARG A 78 10.97 -11.44 2.67
N LEU A 79 9.84 -11.64 2.02
CA LEU A 79 9.68 -12.56 0.91
C LEU A 79 9.44 -11.72 -0.35
N TYR A 80 10.26 -11.94 -1.37
CA TYR A 80 10.12 -11.32 -2.67
C TYR A 80 10.14 -12.40 -3.74
N ASN A 81 9.07 -12.46 -4.53
CA ASN A 81 8.89 -13.50 -5.55
C ASN A 81 9.19 -14.90 -5.00
N CYS A 82 8.62 -15.19 -3.83
CA CYS A 82 8.68 -16.50 -3.21
C CYS A 82 7.29 -17.12 -3.15
N ASP A 83 7.19 -18.41 -3.44
CA ASP A 83 5.95 -19.18 -3.32
C ASP A 83 6.26 -20.61 -2.84
N SER A 84 5.22 -21.40 -2.59
CA SER A 84 5.34 -22.84 -2.33
C SER A 84 4.65 -23.67 -3.43
N GLY A 85 4.75 -23.20 -4.68
CA GLY A 85 3.96 -23.70 -5.81
C GLY A 85 2.65 -22.95 -6.03
N ASP A 86 1.95 -23.32 -7.11
CA ASP A 86 0.75 -22.63 -7.58
C ASP A 86 -0.37 -22.63 -6.54
N CYS A 87 -0.96 -21.45 -6.32
CA CYS A 87 -2.06 -21.24 -5.37
C CYS A 87 -1.73 -21.72 -3.94
N SER A 88 -0.50 -21.54 -3.49
CA SER A 88 -0.10 -21.95 -2.14
C SER A 88 -0.67 -21.00 -1.07
N THR A 89 -1.02 -21.58 0.08
CA THR A 89 -1.35 -20.82 1.29
C THR A 89 -0.10 -20.65 2.15
N LEU A 90 0.16 -19.42 2.60
CA LEU A 90 1.28 -19.10 3.48
C LEU A 90 0.80 -18.88 4.92
N PRO A 91 0.87 -19.89 5.80
CA PRO A 91 0.67 -19.69 7.23
C PRO A 91 1.91 -19.04 7.86
N VAL A 92 1.70 -17.99 8.64
CA VAL A 92 2.75 -17.27 9.36
C VAL A 92 2.43 -17.27 10.85
N GLU A 93 3.31 -17.88 11.63
CA GLU A 93 3.25 -17.93 13.09
C GLU A 93 4.65 -17.72 13.66
N HIS A 94 4.81 -16.67 14.47
CA HIS A 94 6.11 -16.32 15.05
C HIS A 94 5.98 -15.33 16.23
N SER A 95 6.58 -15.66 17.38
CA SER A 95 6.43 -14.87 18.62
C SER A 95 7.13 -13.52 18.61
N HIS A 96 8.20 -13.37 17.81
CA HIS A 96 9.06 -12.18 17.83
C HIS A 96 9.02 -11.36 16.55
N LEU A 97 8.26 -11.80 15.54
CA LEU A 97 8.23 -11.12 14.25
C LEU A 97 7.51 -9.78 14.40
N SER A 98 8.22 -8.69 14.12
CA SER A 98 7.72 -7.32 14.22
C SER A 98 7.45 -6.66 12.86
N GLU A 99 8.10 -7.13 11.80
CA GLU A 99 7.93 -6.62 10.44
C GLU A 99 7.83 -7.79 9.45
N LEU A 100 6.81 -7.74 8.58
CA LEU A 100 6.58 -8.71 7.52
C LEU A 100 6.41 -7.98 6.18
N SER A 101 7.15 -8.42 5.17
CA SER A 101 7.02 -7.92 3.80
C SER A 101 6.84 -9.09 2.84
N ILE A 102 5.73 -9.11 2.11
CA ILE A 102 5.41 -10.12 1.10
C ILE A 102 5.14 -9.37 -0.20
N VAL A 103 6.00 -9.58 -1.21
CA VAL A 103 6.01 -8.79 -2.44
C VAL A 103 6.17 -9.71 -3.65
N HIS A 104 5.29 -9.55 -4.65
CA HIS A 104 5.27 -10.38 -5.86
C HIS A 104 5.25 -11.90 -5.58
N CYS A 105 4.68 -12.32 -4.45
CA CYS A 105 4.54 -13.72 -4.10
C CYS A 105 3.24 -14.27 -4.68
N SER A 106 3.34 -15.33 -5.50
CA SER A 106 2.19 -15.99 -6.14
C SER A 106 1.39 -16.88 -5.18
N LEU A 107 0.76 -16.24 -4.17
CA LEU A 107 0.05 -16.91 -3.08
C LEU A 107 -1.47 -16.82 -3.27
N GLU A 108 -2.19 -17.91 -2.97
CA GLU A 108 -3.65 -17.89 -2.89
C GLU A 108 -4.11 -17.09 -1.66
N ARG A 109 -3.49 -17.36 -0.51
CA ARG A 109 -3.85 -16.74 0.77
C ARG A 109 -2.66 -16.65 1.71
N VAL A 110 -2.53 -15.52 2.40
CA VAL A 110 -1.61 -15.31 3.53
C VAL A 110 -2.41 -15.40 4.83
N MET A 111 -1.96 -16.23 5.77
CA MET A 111 -2.62 -16.41 7.07
C MET A 111 -1.72 -15.96 8.21
N LEU A 112 -2.02 -14.80 8.79
CA LEU A 112 -1.31 -14.25 9.96
C LEU A 112 -1.90 -14.86 11.24
N ASN A 113 -1.56 -16.11 11.53
CA ASN A 113 -2.24 -16.90 12.58
C ASN A 113 -1.96 -16.35 13.99
N TRP A 114 -0.69 -16.17 14.33
CA TRP A 114 -0.27 -15.69 15.65
C TRP A 114 1.06 -14.95 15.55
N LEU A 115 0.98 -13.61 15.55
CA LEU A 115 2.12 -12.71 15.46
C LEU A 115 1.94 -11.57 16.49
N PRO A 116 2.11 -11.87 17.79
CA PRO A 116 1.78 -10.95 18.88
C PRO A 116 2.63 -9.67 18.90
N GLN A 117 3.78 -9.68 18.20
CA GLN A 117 4.72 -8.56 18.12
C GLN A 117 4.69 -7.85 16.75
N LEU A 118 3.85 -8.28 15.81
CA LEU A 118 3.80 -7.69 14.47
C LEU A 118 3.29 -6.26 14.56
N THR A 119 4.09 -5.31 14.08
CA THR A 119 3.73 -3.87 14.08
C THR A 119 3.59 -3.31 12.68
N ARG A 120 4.30 -3.89 11.70
CA ARG A 120 4.31 -3.42 10.31
C ARG A 120 4.12 -4.56 9.32
N MET A 121 3.26 -4.34 8.34
CA MET A 121 3.07 -5.26 7.22
C MET A 121 3.12 -4.54 5.88
N VAL A 122 3.85 -5.12 4.93
CA VAL A 122 3.77 -4.79 3.51
C VAL A 122 3.24 -6.01 2.78
N PHE A 123 2.16 -5.83 2.01
CA PHE A 123 1.60 -6.88 1.18
C PHE A 123 1.29 -6.36 -0.22
N GLU A 124 1.92 -6.97 -1.21
CA GLU A 124 1.87 -6.54 -2.60
C GLU A 124 1.59 -7.69 -3.55
N GLY A 125 0.68 -7.44 -4.50
CA GLY A 125 0.54 -8.26 -5.70
C GLY A 125 -0.26 -9.56 -5.53
N TRP A 126 -1.32 -9.55 -4.71
CA TRP A 126 -2.22 -10.72 -4.63
C TRP A 126 -2.98 -10.95 -5.94
N LEU A 127 -3.04 -12.23 -6.37
CA LEU A 127 -3.47 -12.71 -7.70
C LEU A 127 -5.00 -12.89 -7.91
N GLN A 128 -5.77 -12.71 -6.84
CA GLN A 128 -7.21 -12.93 -6.63
C GLN A 128 -8.09 -13.78 -7.58
N PHE A 129 -8.66 -14.85 -6.98
CA PHE A 129 -10.04 -15.36 -7.18
C PHE A 129 -10.93 -15.32 -5.88
N GLN A 130 -10.35 -15.16 -4.66
CA GLN A 130 -11.02 -15.14 -3.31
C GLN A 130 -10.39 -14.14 -2.29
N ASP A 131 -10.56 -14.33 -0.96
CA ASP A 131 -10.01 -13.49 0.14
C ASP A 131 -8.54 -13.84 0.47
N PRO A 132 -7.55 -13.00 0.09
CA PRO A 132 -6.13 -13.39 0.05
C PRO A 132 -5.39 -13.11 1.37
N LEU A 133 -6.02 -12.47 2.35
CA LEU A 133 -5.40 -12.18 3.65
C LEU A 133 -6.35 -12.59 4.78
N PHE A 134 -5.83 -13.40 5.71
CA PHE A 134 -6.49 -13.72 6.97
C PHE A 134 -5.66 -13.15 8.12
N ILE A 135 -6.31 -12.37 8.98
CA ILE A 135 -5.71 -11.75 10.16
C ILE A 135 -6.22 -12.48 11.41
N GLY A 136 -5.34 -13.26 12.04
CA GLY A 136 -5.58 -13.92 13.32
C GLY A 136 -5.17 -13.05 14.50
N HIS A 137 -4.31 -13.56 15.39
CA HIS A 137 -3.87 -12.83 16.57
C HIS A 137 -2.67 -11.91 16.29
N VAL A 138 -2.95 -10.65 15.94
CA VAL A 138 -1.92 -9.59 15.66
C VAL A 138 -2.23 -8.26 16.39
N PRO A 139 -2.29 -8.26 17.74
CA PRO A 139 -2.79 -7.13 18.53
C PRO A 139 -2.01 -5.82 18.39
N LEU A 140 -0.78 -5.84 17.91
CA LEU A 140 0.10 -4.67 17.79
C LEU A 140 0.26 -4.14 16.36
N LEU A 141 -0.51 -4.68 15.40
CA LEU A 141 -0.40 -4.26 14.00
C LEU A 141 -0.89 -2.82 13.84
N GLU A 142 0.06 -1.90 13.63
CA GLU A 142 -0.21 -0.46 13.56
C GLU A 142 -0.05 0.10 12.15
N ALA A 143 0.92 -0.40 11.36
CA ALA A 143 1.21 0.13 10.03
C ALA A 143 1.03 -0.94 8.94
N VAL A 144 0.19 -0.64 7.94
CA VAL A 144 -0.09 -1.55 6.83
C VAL A 144 0.10 -0.83 5.50
N SER A 145 0.86 -1.43 4.59
CA SER A 145 1.01 -0.99 3.20
C SER A 145 0.49 -2.06 2.27
N LEU A 146 -0.53 -1.71 1.48
CA LEU A 146 -1.17 -2.59 0.51
C LEU A 146 -0.93 -2.06 -0.91
N THR A 147 -0.43 -2.91 -1.80
CA THR A 147 -0.21 -2.58 -3.21
C THR A 147 -0.91 -3.61 -4.10
N ASN A 148 -1.69 -3.17 -5.10
CA ASN A 148 -2.26 -4.08 -6.09
C ASN A 148 -2.15 -3.56 -7.53
N LEU A 149 -1.76 -4.47 -8.44
CA LEU A 149 -1.73 -4.24 -9.89
C LEU A 149 -3.12 -4.12 -10.50
N SER A 150 -4.12 -4.75 -9.90
CA SER A 150 -5.54 -4.56 -10.22
C SER A 150 -5.89 -4.95 -11.66
N LEU A 151 -5.54 -6.18 -12.03
CA LEU A 151 -5.89 -6.75 -13.32
C LEU A 151 -7.43 -6.85 -13.46
N SER A 152 -7.89 -7.00 -14.70
CA SER A 152 -9.32 -6.99 -15.07
C SER A 152 -10.15 -7.96 -14.25
N TYR A 153 -9.62 -9.15 -13.97
CA TYR A 153 -10.28 -10.21 -13.20
C TYR A 153 -10.22 -10.05 -11.67
N HIS A 154 -9.36 -9.17 -11.13
CA HIS A 154 -9.32 -8.91 -9.68
C HIS A 154 -10.64 -8.29 -9.22
N LYS A 155 -11.17 -8.71 -8.07
CA LYS A 155 -12.31 -8.01 -7.47
C LYS A 155 -11.82 -6.79 -6.70
N MET A 156 -12.71 -5.82 -6.55
CA MET A 156 -12.46 -4.77 -5.55
C MET A 156 -12.50 -5.39 -4.16
N VAL A 157 -11.69 -4.84 -3.27
CA VAL A 157 -11.48 -5.32 -1.91
C VAL A 157 -12.12 -4.33 -0.94
N LYS A 158 -12.95 -4.85 -0.05
CA LYS A 158 -13.41 -4.12 1.13
C LYS A 158 -12.35 -4.17 2.20
N LEU A 159 -11.88 -3.00 2.65
CA LEU A 159 -10.86 -2.94 3.68
C LEU A 159 -11.38 -3.41 5.04
N SER A 160 -12.69 -3.33 5.30
CA SER A 160 -13.27 -3.86 6.53
C SER A 160 -13.15 -5.39 6.63
N GLU A 161 -13.22 -6.10 5.50
CA GLU A 161 -13.05 -7.55 5.42
C GLU A 161 -11.56 -7.91 5.43
N PHE A 162 -10.76 -7.21 4.60
CA PHE A 162 -9.33 -7.48 4.40
C PHE A 162 -8.47 -7.22 5.64
N LEU A 163 -8.82 -6.20 6.42
CA LEU A 163 -8.12 -5.80 7.64
C LEU A 163 -8.94 -6.14 8.90
N SER A 164 -9.93 -7.03 8.77
CA SER A 164 -10.78 -7.46 9.88
C SER A 164 -9.94 -7.95 11.07
N GLY A 165 -10.33 -7.57 12.29
CA GLY A 165 -9.60 -7.96 13.51
C GLY A 165 -8.33 -7.13 13.82
N SER A 166 -7.96 -6.17 12.96
CA SER A 166 -6.89 -5.21 13.22
C SER A 166 -7.41 -3.82 13.58
N SER A 167 -6.54 -2.95 14.10
CA SER A 167 -6.84 -1.54 14.35
C SER A 167 -5.67 -0.69 13.88
N VAL A 168 -5.65 -0.40 12.57
CA VAL A 168 -4.51 0.21 11.89
C VAL A 168 -4.45 1.70 12.21
N ARG A 169 -3.24 2.20 12.46
CA ARG A 169 -2.93 3.61 12.72
C ARG A 169 -2.36 4.31 11.49
N ASP A 170 -1.54 3.61 10.72
CA ASP A 170 -0.87 4.09 9.52
C ASP A 170 -1.25 3.20 8.34
N LEU A 171 -2.03 3.72 7.38
CA LEU A 171 -2.46 2.96 6.21
C LEU A 171 -1.87 3.58 4.94
N LYS A 172 -1.20 2.75 4.15
CA LYS A 172 -0.73 3.09 2.80
C LYS A 172 -1.40 2.20 1.76
N LEU A 173 -1.97 2.82 0.74
CA LEU A 173 -2.65 2.16 -0.37
C LEU A 173 -1.98 2.60 -1.66
N ARG A 174 -1.39 1.66 -2.39
CA ARG A 174 -0.75 1.93 -3.69
C ARG A 174 -1.54 1.28 -4.83
N PHE A 175 -1.67 2.02 -5.92
CA PHE A 175 -2.35 1.59 -7.13
C PHE A 175 -1.32 1.48 -8.26
N CYS A 176 -1.22 0.30 -8.86
CA CYS A 176 -0.29 0.05 -9.98
C CYS A 176 -1.04 -0.11 -11.31
N SER A 177 -2.32 0.24 -11.37
CA SER A 177 -3.07 0.45 -12.62
C SER A 177 -4.25 1.40 -12.40
N GLU A 178 -4.98 1.65 -13.49
CA GLU A 178 -6.11 2.55 -13.60
C GLU A 178 -7.29 2.13 -12.72
N LYS A 179 -7.34 0.85 -12.35
CA LYS A 179 -8.43 0.32 -11.53
C LYS A 179 -8.24 0.67 -10.07
N ILE A 180 -9.22 1.35 -9.51
CA ILE A 180 -9.38 1.50 -8.07
C ILE A 180 -9.77 0.13 -7.50
N TRP A 181 -8.82 -0.57 -6.88
CA TRP A 181 -9.06 -1.88 -6.27
C TRP A 181 -9.71 -1.81 -4.90
N VAL A 182 -9.78 -0.64 -4.28
CA VAL A 182 -10.46 -0.45 -3.00
C VAL A 182 -11.94 -0.23 -3.25
N GLN A 183 -12.79 -1.06 -2.67
CA GLN A 183 -14.22 -0.84 -2.64
C GLN A 183 -14.55 0.11 -1.48
N PRO A 184 -15.05 1.33 -1.73
CA PRO A 184 -15.61 2.18 -0.69
C PRO A 184 -16.80 1.48 -0.02
N GLU A 185 -16.94 1.68 1.29
CA GLU A 185 -17.93 1.00 2.10
C GLU A 185 -18.71 2.01 2.92
N CYS A 186 -20.03 1.82 3.02
CA CYS A 186 -20.84 2.61 3.96
C CYS A 186 -20.27 2.44 5.37
N PRO A 187 -20.31 3.48 6.23
CA PRO A 187 -19.87 3.36 7.61
C PRO A 187 -20.63 2.26 8.37
N THR A 188 -19.99 1.09 8.51
CA THR A 188 -20.48 -0.05 9.30
C THR A 188 -19.64 -0.20 10.57
N GLN A 189 -20.14 -0.95 11.54
CA GLN A 189 -19.39 -1.25 12.77
C GLN A 189 -18.06 -1.97 12.48
N CYS A 190 -18.02 -2.85 11.48
CA CYS A 190 -16.81 -3.55 11.06
C CYS A 190 -15.76 -2.55 10.53
N LEU A 191 -16.15 -1.69 9.59
CA LEU A 191 -15.27 -0.66 9.04
C LEU A 191 -14.76 0.30 10.12
N ALA A 192 -15.66 0.77 10.99
CA ALA A 192 -15.32 1.64 12.10
C ALA A 192 -14.32 1.00 13.07
N SER A 193 -14.35 -0.33 13.24
CA SER A 193 -13.39 -1.04 14.11
C SER A 193 -11.97 -1.01 13.55
N VAL A 194 -11.83 -1.21 12.23
CA VAL A 194 -10.54 -1.18 11.54
C VAL A 194 -9.92 0.22 11.56
N PHE A 195 -10.72 1.25 11.29
CA PHE A 195 -10.24 2.64 11.17
C PHE A 195 -10.34 3.47 12.44
N ARG A 196 -10.76 2.86 13.57
CA ARG A 196 -10.94 3.56 14.86
C ARG A 196 -9.69 4.32 15.31
N GLN A 197 -8.51 3.79 14.98
CA GLN A 197 -7.21 4.36 15.37
C GLN A 197 -6.45 4.99 14.21
N LEU A 198 -7.02 4.99 13.01
CA LEU A 198 -6.34 5.48 11.81
C LEU A 198 -6.07 6.97 11.97
N ARG A 199 -4.80 7.36 11.83
CA ARG A 199 -4.31 8.74 11.95
C ARG A 199 -3.62 9.24 10.71
N PHE A 200 -3.02 8.34 9.92
CA PHE A 200 -2.28 8.69 8.73
C PHE A 200 -2.73 7.80 7.59
N LEU A 201 -3.20 8.42 6.50
CA LEU A 201 -3.60 7.73 5.29
C LEU A 201 -2.76 8.25 4.12
N ASN A 202 -2.11 7.33 3.42
CA ASN A 202 -1.32 7.63 2.24
C ASN A 202 -1.85 6.86 1.04
N ILE A 203 -2.43 7.56 0.08
CA ILE A 203 -2.96 7.01 -1.16
C ILE A 203 -1.98 7.37 -2.27
N VAL A 204 -1.28 6.38 -2.81
CA VAL A 204 -0.12 6.59 -3.69
C VAL A 204 -0.40 6.04 -5.07
N ASP A 205 0.10 6.76 -6.07
CA ASP A 205 0.06 6.36 -7.47
C ASP A 205 -1.41 6.22 -7.96
N LEU A 206 -2.30 7.15 -7.60
CA LEU A 206 -3.68 7.16 -8.11
C LEU A 206 -3.73 7.61 -9.58
N PRO A 207 -4.56 7.01 -10.43
CA PRO A 207 -4.61 7.41 -11.83
C PRO A 207 -5.09 8.85 -12.08
N GLU A 208 -4.42 9.55 -13.01
CA GLU A 208 -4.82 10.88 -13.48
C GLU A 208 -6.21 10.84 -14.13
N GLY A 209 -7.00 11.92 -13.94
CA GLY A 209 -8.33 12.05 -14.55
C GLY A 209 -9.48 11.36 -13.80
N TYR A 210 -9.23 10.82 -12.60
CA TYR A 210 -10.23 10.13 -11.79
C TYR A 210 -10.91 11.06 -10.80
N ASP A 211 -12.18 10.77 -10.49
CA ASP A 211 -12.85 11.40 -9.37
C ASP A 211 -12.26 10.88 -8.04
N LEU A 212 -11.61 11.75 -7.28
CA LEU A 212 -11.04 11.44 -5.98
C LEU A 212 -12.09 11.41 -4.86
N THR A 213 -13.35 11.75 -5.16
CA THR A 213 -14.44 11.85 -4.18
C THR A 213 -14.71 10.52 -3.44
N TRP A 214 -14.40 9.37 -4.05
CA TRP A 214 -14.51 8.10 -3.34
C TRP A 214 -13.70 8.09 -2.04
N THR A 215 -12.53 8.72 -2.00
CA THR A 215 -11.67 8.77 -0.80
C THR A 215 -12.33 9.46 0.40
N MET A 216 -13.43 10.20 0.20
CA MET A 216 -14.20 10.81 1.30
C MET A 216 -14.73 9.78 2.29
N TYR A 217 -14.98 8.53 1.87
CA TYR A 217 -15.43 7.47 2.78
C TYR A 217 -14.42 7.23 3.92
N PHE A 218 -13.12 7.46 3.71
CA PHE A 218 -12.13 7.36 4.77
C PHE A 218 -12.32 8.43 5.84
N LEU A 219 -12.67 9.66 5.45
CA LEU A 219 -13.01 10.71 6.41
C LEU A 219 -14.23 10.28 7.22
N GLU A 220 -15.27 9.77 6.56
CA GLU A 220 -16.50 9.30 7.22
C GLU A 220 -16.24 8.14 8.20
N ALA A 221 -15.34 7.22 7.85
CA ALA A 221 -15.09 6.01 8.63
C ALA A 221 -13.97 6.15 9.69
N ALA A 222 -13.06 7.12 9.54
CA ALA A 222 -11.88 7.32 10.38
C ALA A 222 -11.96 8.64 11.18
N PRO A 223 -12.62 8.67 12.34
CA PRO A 223 -12.85 9.91 13.08
C PRO A 223 -11.57 10.54 13.67
N LEU A 224 -10.47 9.79 13.76
CA LEU A 224 -9.17 10.24 14.28
C LEU A 224 -8.13 10.52 13.20
N LEU A 225 -8.50 10.43 11.92
CA LEU A 225 -7.60 10.68 10.80
C LEU A 225 -7.07 12.11 10.85
N LYS A 226 -5.75 12.27 10.94
CA LYS A 226 -5.09 13.58 11.11
C LYS A 226 -4.50 14.10 9.81
N GLU A 227 -3.91 13.20 9.04
CA GLU A 227 -3.18 13.57 7.83
C GLU A 227 -3.58 12.66 6.67
N LEU A 228 -3.92 13.30 5.56
CA LEU A 228 -4.26 12.65 4.30
C LEU A 228 -3.24 13.05 3.24
N TYR A 229 -2.51 12.06 2.74
CA TYR A 229 -1.56 12.20 1.66
C TYR A 229 -2.12 11.53 0.42
N ILE A 230 -2.16 12.26 -0.68
CA ILE A 230 -2.59 11.75 -1.98
C ILE A 230 -1.49 12.06 -2.98
N THR A 231 -0.98 11.03 -3.63
CA THR A 231 -0.12 11.17 -4.80
C THR A 231 -0.92 10.75 -6.00
N VAL A 232 -1.40 11.73 -6.77
CA VAL A 232 -1.94 11.44 -8.08
C VAL A 232 -0.77 11.15 -9.00
N TRP A 233 -0.97 10.17 -9.88
CA TRP A 233 -0.01 9.69 -10.83
C TRP A 233 0.63 10.85 -11.53
N ASP A 234 1.87 10.59 -11.86
CA ASP A 234 2.67 11.57 -12.54
C ASP A 234 3.58 10.92 -13.56
N HIS A 235 3.40 9.62 -13.84
CA HIS A 235 4.20 9.03 -14.90
C HIS A 235 3.67 7.79 -15.63
N GLU A 236 3.58 7.91 -16.95
CA GLU A 236 3.52 6.82 -17.94
C GLU A 236 4.71 5.85 -17.86
N CYS A 237 5.85 6.27 -17.29
CA CYS A 237 7.10 5.51 -17.18
C CYS A 237 6.94 4.38 -16.10
N LYS A 238 5.87 4.39 -15.30
CA LYS A 238 5.57 3.40 -14.24
C LYS A 238 4.42 2.43 -14.61
N MET A 239 3.82 2.61 -15.78
CA MET A 239 2.71 1.81 -16.27
C MET A 239 3.17 1.06 -17.51
N GLU A 240 2.63 -0.13 -17.74
CA GLU A 240 2.65 -0.67 -19.09
C GLU A 240 1.65 0.14 -19.92
N MET A 241 2.16 0.85 -20.94
CA MET A 241 1.38 1.74 -21.80
C MET A 241 1.10 1.10 -23.16
N ASP A 242 1.79 0.01 -23.49
CA ASP A 242 1.56 -0.73 -24.72
C ASP A 242 0.20 -1.42 -24.68
N GLU A 243 -0.70 -0.99 -25.57
CA GLU A 243 -2.06 -1.50 -25.66
C GLU A 243 -2.15 -3.00 -25.93
N GLU A 244 -1.18 -3.60 -26.65
CA GLU A 244 -1.19 -5.04 -26.92
C GLU A 244 -0.76 -5.81 -25.67
N LYS A 245 0.33 -5.41 -25.02
CA LYS A 245 0.79 -6.02 -23.77
C LYS A 245 -0.22 -5.86 -22.64
N ARG A 246 -0.85 -4.70 -22.51
CA ARG A 246 -1.90 -4.47 -21.52
C ARG A 246 -3.07 -5.44 -21.70
N LYS A 247 -3.44 -5.74 -22.95
CA LYS A 247 -4.47 -6.73 -23.26
C LYS A 247 -4.00 -8.16 -22.97
N GLU A 248 -2.77 -8.49 -23.34
CA GLU A 248 -2.15 -9.79 -23.06
C GLU A 248 -2.09 -10.07 -21.55
N GLU A 249 -1.64 -9.09 -20.77
CA GLU A 249 -1.53 -9.15 -19.31
C GLU A 249 -2.86 -8.86 -18.60
N SER A 250 -3.95 -8.66 -19.34
CA SER A 250 -5.30 -8.48 -18.82
C SER A 250 -5.47 -7.28 -17.87
N TYR A 251 -4.78 -6.16 -18.11
CA TYR A 251 -4.98 -4.91 -17.37
C TYR A 251 -6.45 -4.47 -17.43
N SER A 252 -6.90 -3.83 -16.36
CA SER A 252 -8.27 -3.34 -16.32
C SER A 252 -8.40 -1.94 -16.93
N GLU A 253 -9.43 -1.76 -17.74
CA GLU A 253 -9.84 -0.45 -18.27
C GLU A 253 -10.93 0.23 -17.42
N ASN A 254 -11.37 -0.38 -16.31
CA ASN A 254 -12.47 0.13 -15.50
C ASN A 254 -12.03 1.34 -14.66
N LYS A 255 -12.58 2.51 -15.02
CA LYS A 255 -12.07 3.81 -14.57
C LYS A 255 -12.72 4.42 -13.34
N GLY A 256 -13.20 3.63 -12.40
CA GLY A 256 -13.49 4.18 -11.08
C GLY A 256 -14.59 3.51 -10.31
N VAL A 257 -14.82 4.10 -9.14
CA VAL A 257 -15.91 3.78 -8.25
C VAL A 257 -16.67 5.07 -7.99
N GLU A 258 -17.95 5.07 -8.33
CA GLU A 258 -18.84 6.15 -7.91
C GLU A 258 -19.08 6.03 -6.40
N TRP A 259 -18.85 7.12 -5.69
CA TRP A 259 -19.19 7.26 -4.28
C TRP A 259 -20.12 8.45 -4.14
N ASP A 260 -21.40 8.16 -3.97
CA ASP A 260 -22.38 9.17 -3.65
C ASP A 260 -22.10 9.68 -2.23
N SER A 261 -21.54 10.89 -2.17
CA SER A 261 -21.01 11.48 -0.94
C SER A 261 -22.05 11.57 0.19
N ALA A 262 -21.51 11.50 1.41
CA ALA A 262 -21.98 12.02 2.70
C ALA A 262 -23.29 12.84 2.73
N ALA A 263 -24.06 12.64 3.81
CA ALA A 263 -25.08 13.60 4.23
C ALA A 263 -24.51 15.03 4.15
N ALA A 264 -25.29 15.98 3.63
CA ALA A 264 -24.87 17.35 3.36
C ALA A 264 -24.21 18.08 4.56
N ASP A 265 -24.41 17.55 5.77
CA ASP A 265 -23.96 18.11 7.05
C ASP A 265 -22.79 17.32 7.70
N PHE A 266 -22.13 16.41 6.98
CA PHE A 266 -21.00 15.66 7.55
C PHE A 266 -19.83 16.57 7.91
N GLN A 267 -19.27 16.36 9.10
CA GLN A 267 -18.11 17.09 9.61
C GLN A 267 -17.04 16.13 10.15
N HIS A 268 -15.80 16.38 9.76
CA HIS A 268 -14.60 15.74 10.28
C HIS A 268 -13.84 16.70 11.17
N HIS A 269 -13.56 16.27 12.40
CA HIS A 269 -12.99 17.12 13.44
C HIS A 269 -11.50 16.87 13.72
N SER A 270 -10.88 15.87 13.11
CA SER A 270 -9.48 15.50 13.42
C SER A 270 -8.49 15.73 12.28
N LEU A 271 -8.96 15.90 11.04
CA LEU A 271 -8.10 16.11 9.88
C LEU A 271 -7.50 17.53 9.95
N VAL A 272 -6.18 17.60 10.07
CA VAL A 272 -5.41 18.85 10.20
C VAL A 272 -4.64 19.15 8.91
N THR A 273 -4.21 18.12 8.18
CA THR A 273 -3.35 18.30 7.00
C THR A 273 -3.83 17.48 5.80
N LEU A 274 -3.92 18.15 4.65
CA LEU A 274 -4.08 17.54 3.33
C LEU A 274 -2.84 17.82 2.49
N VAL A 275 -2.23 16.77 1.93
CA VAL A 275 -1.12 16.90 0.98
C VAL A 275 -1.52 16.21 -0.33
N MET A 276 -1.42 16.94 -1.44
CA MET A 276 -1.66 16.41 -2.78
C MET A 276 -0.42 16.62 -3.66
N PHE A 277 0.19 15.53 -4.11
CA PHE A 277 1.23 15.50 -5.15
C PHE A 277 0.62 15.21 -6.50
N GLY A 278 1.20 15.77 -7.57
CA GLY A 278 0.60 15.68 -8.92
C GLY A 278 -0.67 16.54 -9.06
N PHE A 279 -0.79 17.61 -8.29
CA PHE A 279 -2.00 18.45 -8.32
C PHE A 279 -2.11 19.22 -9.63
N GLU A 280 -3.30 19.23 -10.24
CA GLU A 280 -3.62 20.09 -11.38
C GLU A 280 -4.77 21.07 -11.09
N SER A 281 -4.81 22.21 -11.79
CA SER A 281 -5.87 23.22 -11.62
C SER A 281 -7.22 22.87 -12.27
N GLU A 282 -7.37 21.61 -12.67
CA GLU A 282 -8.58 21.04 -13.27
C GLU A 282 -9.75 20.97 -12.27
N ASP A 283 -10.97 20.90 -12.80
CA ASP A 283 -12.17 20.98 -11.97
C ASP A 283 -12.34 19.78 -11.04
N CYS A 284 -11.86 18.58 -11.39
CA CYS A 284 -11.94 17.40 -10.52
C CYS A 284 -11.10 17.58 -9.24
N PHE A 285 -9.84 18.00 -9.36
CA PHE A 285 -8.96 18.28 -8.22
C PHE A 285 -9.49 19.44 -7.37
N VAL A 286 -9.94 20.52 -8.01
CA VAL A 286 -10.51 21.67 -7.30
C VAL A 286 -11.78 21.29 -6.55
N SER A 287 -12.67 20.50 -7.19
CA SER A 287 -13.88 19.98 -6.58
C SER A 287 -13.57 19.09 -5.38
N TYR A 288 -12.59 18.20 -5.51
CA TYR A 288 -12.14 17.34 -4.41
C TYR A 288 -11.64 18.15 -3.21
N VAL A 289 -10.71 19.08 -3.42
CA VAL A 289 -10.18 19.94 -2.35
C VAL A 289 -11.31 20.74 -1.70
N ARG A 290 -12.27 21.25 -2.47
CA ARG A 290 -13.47 21.92 -1.95
C ARG A 290 -14.29 21.01 -1.03
N ARG A 291 -14.50 19.74 -1.40
CA ARG A 291 -15.23 18.77 -0.56
C ARG A 291 -14.50 18.51 0.75
N VAL A 292 -13.18 18.33 0.72
CA VAL A 292 -12.37 18.14 1.94
C VAL A 292 -12.43 19.39 2.83
N LEU A 293 -12.31 20.60 2.27
CA LEU A 293 -12.42 21.86 3.01
C LEU A 293 -13.78 22.04 3.68
N ALA A 294 -14.86 21.62 3.00
CA ALA A 294 -16.22 21.72 3.54
C ALA A 294 -16.46 20.71 4.66
N ALA A 295 -15.90 19.50 4.54
CA ALA A 295 -16.07 18.44 5.53
C ALA A 295 -15.15 18.61 6.75
N ALA A 296 -13.87 18.98 6.56
CA ALA A 296 -12.88 19.02 7.63
C ALA A 296 -12.82 20.39 8.31
N VAL A 297 -13.50 20.51 9.46
CA VAL A 297 -13.67 21.81 10.15
C VAL A 297 -12.39 22.33 10.81
N ASN A 298 -11.46 21.43 11.13
CA ASN A 298 -10.18 21.74 11.78
C ASN A 298 -8.98 21.62 10.82
N LEU A 299 -9.23 21.66 9.50
CA LEU A 299 -8.17 21.60 8.51
C LEU A 299 -7.32 22.88 8.58
N GLU A 300 -6.05 22.73 8.94
CA GLU A 300 -5.10 23.83 9.12
C GLU A 300 -4.24 24.03 7.88
N ASP A 301 -3.74 22.96 7.27
CA ASP A 301 -2.77 23.02 6.18
C ASP A 301 -3.20 22.23 4.95
N VAL A 302 -3.11 22.88 3.78
CA VAL A 302 -3.34 22.27 2.47
C VAL A 302 -2.11 22.48 1.59
N PHE A 303 -1.37 21.41 1.34
CA PHE A 303 -0.20 21.40 0.48
C PHE A 303 -0.56 20.86 -0.90
N LEU A 304 -0.41 21.70 -1.93
CA LEU A 304 -0.68 21.35 -3.32
C LEU A 304 0.63 21.40 -4.10
N CYS A 305 1.22 20.25 -4.31
CA CYS A 305 2.51 20.06 -4.95
C CYS A 305 2.30 19.77 -6.44
N CYS A 306 3.19 20.30 -7.30
CA CYS A 306 3.20 19.89 -8.70
C CYS A 306 3.60 18.42 -8.83
N GLY A 307 3.54 17.91 -10.07
CA GLY A 307 4.16 16.64 -10.39
C GLY A 307 5.68 16.67 -10.11
N LEU A 308 6.19 15.55 -9.62
CA LEU A 308 7.59 15.14 -9.66
C LEU A 308 8.10 15.07 -11.11
N GLU A 309 9.18 15.78 -11.38
CA GLU A 309 9.91 15.63 -12.64
C GLU A 309 10.46 14.19 -12.79
N CYS A 310 10.47 13.67 -14.02
CA CYS A 310 11.01 12.36 -14.33
C CYS A 310 12.14 12.48 -15.34
N ASP A 311 13.32 12.07 -14.90
CA ASP A 311 14.54 12.11 -15.71
C ASP A 311 14.43 11.30 -17.01
N ASN A 312 13.59 10.25 -17.02
CA ASN A 312 13.42 9.34 -18.15
C ASN A 312 12.43 9.83 -19.21
N CYS A 313 11.69 10.90 -18.92
CA CYS A 313 10.55 11.31 -19.72
C CYS A 313 10.60 12.86 -19.92
N PRO A 314 11.64 13.40 -20.60
CA PRO A 314 11.93 14.84 -20.69
C PRO A 314 10.93 15.65 -21.53
N ASP A 315 10.16 14.98 -22.38
CA ASP A 315 9.21 15.61 -23.30
C ASP A 315 7.80 15.78 -22.71
N LYS A 316 7.57 15.39 -21.44
CA LYS A 316 6.27 15.53 -20.79
C LYS A 316 5.91 17.02 -20.69
N LYS A 317 4.76 17.39 -21.25
CA LYS A 317 4.27 18.78 -21.12
C LYS A 317 4.03 19.09 -19.65
N PRO A 318 4.44 20.26 -19.14
CA PRO A 318 4.12 20.65 -17.79
C PRO A 318 2.60 20.66 -17.62
N GLY A 319 2.12 19.93 -16.61
CA GLY A 319 0.70 19.83 -16.28
C GLY A 319 0.08 21.19 -15.96
N ARG A 320 -1.24 21.25 -15.76
CA ARG A 320 -1.98 22.50 -15.51
C ARG A 320 -1.80 23.03 -14.09
N TYR A 321 -0.58 22.98 -13.55
CA TYR A 321 -0.24 23.49 -12.23
C TYR A 321 -0.25 25.05 -12.20
N PRO A 322 -0.66 25.69 -11.10
CA PRO A 322 -0.63 27.16 -10.97
C PRO A 322 0.80 27.70 -10.76
N TRP A 323 1.53 27.90 -11.85
CA TRP A 323 2.92 28.38 -11.84
C TRP A 323 3.07 29.83 -11.35
N THR A 324 2.15 30.72 -11.73
CA THR A 324 2.23 32.15 -11.41
C THR A 324 1.47 32.52 -10.14
N LYS A 325 1.94 33.55 -9.42
CA LYS A 325 1.22 34.11 -8.26
C LYS A 325 -0.24 34.45 -8.56
N ARG A 326 -0.55 34.95 -9.77
CA ARG A 326 -1.94 35.26 -10.18
C ARG A 326 -2.80 34.01 -10.30
N GLN A 327 -2.27 32.94 -10.91
CA GLN A 327 -2.97 31.66 -10.99
C GLN A 327 -3.22 31.08 -9.60
N ARG A 328 -2.21 31.09 -8.72
CA ARG A 328 -2.34 30.60 -7.33
C ARG A 328 -3.42 31.34 -6.54
N ILE A 329 -3.48 32.67 -6.66
CA ILE A 329 -4.53 33.49 -6.02
C ILE A 329 -5.92 33.15 -6.59
N SER A 330 -6.05 33.06 -7.92
CA SER A 330 -7.31 32.72 -8.58
C SER A 330 -7.81 31.33 -8.15
N LEU A 331 -6.92 30.35 -8.12
CA LEU A 331 -7.21 28.98 -7.72
C LEU A 331 -7.64 28.90 -6.25
N LYS A 332 -6.94 29.58 -5.34
CA LYS A 332 -7.34 29.65 -3.92
C LYS A 332 -8.75 30.21 -3.76
N LYS A 333 -9.11 31.26 -4.52
CA LYS A 333 -10.48 31.79 -4.53
C LYS A 333 -11.50 30.76 -5.03
N ARG A 334 -11.20 30.03 -6.10
CA ARG A 334 -12.07 28.93 -6.60
C ARG A 334 -12.27 27.85 -5.54
N MET A 335 -11.22 27.45 -4.81
CA MET A 335 -11.30 26.41 -3.78
C MET A 335 -12.03 26.85 -2.51
N THR A 336 -12.00 28.14 -2.17
CA THR A 336 -12.60 28.65 -0.91
C THR A 336 -13.96 29.33 -1.12
N ALA A 337 -14.41 29.51 -2.36
CA ALA A 337 -15.67 30.17 -2.66
C ALA A 337 -16.87 29.46 -1.98
N GLY A 338 -17.56 30.17 -1.09
CA GLY A 338 -18.72 29.66 -0.36
C GLY A 338 -18.41 28.72 0.80
N ILE A 339 -17.14 28.62 1.21
CA ILE A 339 -16.69 27.75 2.32
C ILE A 339 -16.00 28.61 3.37
N GLU A 340 -16.46 28.55 4.62
CA GLU A 340 -15.76 29.14 5.75
C GLU A 340 -14.63 28.20 6.19
N SER A 341 -13.42 28.44 5.69
CA SER A 341 -12.22 27.67 6.04
C SER A 341 -11.05 28.61 6.34
N PHE A 342 -10.31 28.28 7.40
CA PHE A 342 -9.10 29.00 7.80
C PHE A 342 -7.81 28.32 7.29
N ALA A 343 -7.94 27.26 6.50
CA ALA A 343 -6.81 26.48 6.02
C ALA A 343 -5.80 27.34 5.24
N ILE A 344 -4.53 27.12 5.54
CA ILE A 344 -3.39 27.75 4.88
C ILE A 344 -3.05 26.90 3.65
N PHE A 345 -3.06 27.54 2.48
CA PHE A 345 -2.71 26.89 1.23
C PHE A 345 -1.25 27.17 0.90
N THR A 346 -0.48 26.09 0.77
CA THR A 346 0.91 26.15 0.34
C THR A 346 1.05 25.42 -0.99
N MET A 347 1.47 26.14 -2.03
CA MET A 347 1.66 25.62 -3.38
C MET A 347 3.16 25.48 -3.65
N LEU A 348 3.65 24.24 -3.58
CA LEU A 348 5.06 23.89 -3.65
C LEU A 348 5.46 23.39 -5.04
N LEU A 349 6.68 23.74 -5.43
CA LEU A 349 7.38 23.11 -6.55
C LEU A 349 8.20 21.97 -5.96
N THR A 350 8.07 20.77 -6.53
CA THR A 350 8.75 19.55 -6.07
C THR A 350 10.06 19.34 -6.78
#